data_AF-A0A8T6I6T5-F1
#
_entry.id   AF-A0A8T6I6T5-F1
#
_cell.length_a   1.000
_cell.length_b   1.000
_cell.length_c   1.000
_cell.angle_alpha   90.00
_cell.angle_beta   90.00
_cell.angle_gamma   90.00
#
_symmetry.space_group_name_H-M   'P 1'
#
loop_
_entity.id
_entity.type
_entity.pdbx_description
1 polymer ?
#
loop_
_entity_poly.entity_id
_entity_poly.type
_entity_poly.pdbx_seq_one_letter_code
_entity_poly.pdbx_strand_id
1 'polypeptide(L)'
;MLRHLFTLALRSVLNRRLTAGLTILSVAVSVTLLLGVDRIRTEARAGFENTITGADLIVGARGGQLNLLLYSVFRIGDATSGISWASYQDIAARPEVAWTIPLSLGDSHRGYRVVGTTDAYFEHYRYGRDQSLETALGQTFDGPYDAVLGAEVARALGYAIGDAIVVSHGIGEVSFEHHDDRPFTVAGILAPTGTPVDRSVHVTLAGMEAIHGDHPPASPGDDHSEHGEGHEDHAEHHTSEHGEEHEDHAAHDASEHGEAHEDHAGHDADEHGEGHEGHAGHQREQHAEAGRDGHGAHEEHAAHEESDGHATHEGHHGHAEHAGDPESITAFIVGLESRPLLLRLQRHVNEYEPEPLTAIVPGVALQQLWGMLGVAEAALLGISILVVAAGLVGMLTTLLTGLAQRRREMAVLRAVGAGPGWIFSMLIVEALLLAAAASIVGLVTVHGAMPLARRALLDQFGLALAATPPGAFDLVVAAAVTLAGGAVATFPAWRIYRYSLADGLTVRT
;
A
#
# COMPACT_ATOMS: atom_id res chain seq x y z
N MET A 1 -50.72 0.55 25.08
CA MET A 1 -49.52 0.69 25.94
C MET A 1 -48.28 1.14 25.17
N LEU A 2 -47.73 0.32 24.25
CA LEU A 2 -46.44 0.57 23.56
C LEU A 2 -46.30 1.97 22.92
N ARG A 3 -47.32 2.43 22.19
CA ARG A 3 -47.36 3.77 21.56
C ARG A 3 -47.21 4.93 22.57
N HIS A 4 -47.70 4.78 23.80
CA HIS A 4 -47.56 5.80 24.84
C HIS A 4 -46.17 5.77 25.48
N LEU A 5 -45.60 4.59 25.72
CA LEU A 5 -44.19 4.45 26.15
C LEU A 5 -43.25 5.14 25.16
N PHE A 6 -43.40 4.86 23.86
CA PHE A 6 -42.61 5.50 22.81
C PHE A 6 -42.79 7.03 22.77
N THR A 7 -44.04 7.52 22.84
CA THR A 7 -44.31 8.97 22.83
C THR A 7 -43.70 9.68 24.04
N LEU A 8 -43.74 9.04 25.21
CA LEU A 8 -43.19 9.60 26.45
C LEU A 8 -41.66 9.53 26.47
N ALA A 9 -41.05 8.45 25.97
CA ALA A 9 -39.60 8.36 25.77
C ALA A 9 -39.09 9.41 24.76
N LEU A 10 -39.80 9.63 23.64
CA LEU A 10 -39.44 10.66 22.66
C LEU A 10 -39.55 12.08 23.24
N ARG A 11 -40.64 12.39 23.96
CA ARG A 11 -40.78 13.68 24.67
C ARG A 11 -39.72 13.85 25.76
N SER A 12 -39.35 12.77 26.44
CA SER A 12 -38.27 12.73 27.42
C SER A 12 -36.92 13.09 26.78
N VAL A 13 -36.57 12.50 25.64
CA VAL A 13 -35.36 12.85 24.86
C VAL A 13 -35.39 14.32 24.44
N LEU A 14 -36.49 14.79 23.84
CA LEU A 14 -36.63 16.16 23.34
C LEU A 14 -36.55 17.22 24.46
N ASN A 15 -37.08 16.94 25.65
CA ASN A 15 -36.94 17.83 26.81
C ASN A 15 -35.48 17.99 27.26
N ARG A 16 -34.61 17.02 26.95
CA ARG A 16 -33.17 17.03 27.27
C ARG A 16 -32.29 17.22 26.03
N ARG A 17 -32.80 17.95 25.01
CA ARG A 17 -32.21 18.15 23.67
C ARG A 17 -30.69 18.37 23.62
N LEU A 18 -30.11 19.14 24.55
CA LEU A 18 -28.67 19.40 24.56
C LEU A 18 -27.89 18.14 24.95
N THR A 19 -28.18 17.54 26.10
CA THR A 19 -27.50 16.31 26.55
C THR A 19 -27.76 15.14 25.61
N ALA A 20 -29.00 15.01 25.10
CA ALA A 20 -29.36 14.03 24.08
C ALA A 20 -28.56 14.24 22.78
N GLY A 21 -28.41 15.49 22.32
CA GLY A 21 -27.60 15.85 21.16
C GLY A 21 -26.12 15.49 21.34
N LEU A 22 -25.53 15.75 22.51
CA LEU A 22 -24.15 15.35 22.82
C LEU A 22 -23.98 13.82 22.83
N THR A 23 -24.93 13.06 23.39
CA THR A 23 -24.89 11.59 23.33
C THR A 23 -25.02 11.07 21.90
N ILE A 24 -25.96 11.62 21.12
CA ILE A 24 -26.15 11.25 19.72
C ILE A 24 -24.87 11.54 18.93
N LEU A 25 -24.28 12.72 19.09
CA LEU A 25 -23.03 13.10 18.42
C LEU A 25 -21.87 12.17 18.82
N SER A 26 -21.66 11.92 20.11
CA SER A 26 -20.58 11.07 20.61
C SER A 26 -20.68 9.65 20.06
N VAL A 27 -21.86 9.01 20.13
CA VAL A 27 -22.06 7.66 19.60
C VAL A 27 -22.04 7.65 18.07
N ALA A 28 -22.54 8.69 17.40
CA ALA A 28 -22.50 8.81 15.94
C ALA A 28 -21.06 8.94 15.41
N VAL A 29 -20.18 9.68 16.10
CA VAL A 29 -18.75 9.75 15.76
C VAL A 29 -18.12 8.36 15.90
N SER A 30 -18.40 7.62 16.98
CA SER A 30 -17.90 6.25 17.14
C SER A 30 -18.38 5.30 16.02
N VAL A 31 -19.65 5.38 15.62
CA VAL A 31 -20.20 4.61 14.50
C VAL A 31 -19.58 5.02 13.17
N THR A 32 -19.40 6.32 12.93
CA THR A 32 -18.78 6.87 11.71
C THR A 32 -17.35 6.38 11.57
N LEU A 33 -16.57 6.37 12.65
CA LEU A 33 -15.18 5.91 12.65
C LEU A 33 -15.09 4.41 12.39
N LEU A 34 -15.89 3.59 13.09
CA LEU A 34 -15.92 2.13 12.90
C LEU A 34 -16.31 1.74 11.47
N LEU A 35 -17.37 2.33 10.92
CA LEU A 35 -17.82 2.07 9.54
C LEU A 35 -16.86 2.67 8.51
N GLY A 36 -16.26 3.82 8.77
CA GLY A 36 -15.33 4.48 7.86
C GLY A 36 -14.05 3.68 7.66
N VAL A 37 -13.46 3.19 8.75
CA VAL A 37 -12.30 2.28 8.72
C VAL A 37 -12.62 1.00 7.95
N ASP A 38 -13.72 0.33 8.30
CA ASP A 38 -14.13 -0.92 7.66
C ASP A 38 -14.34 -0.76 6.14
N ARG A 39 -14.94 0.35 5.74
CA ARG A 39 -15.29 0.63 4.35
C ARG A 39 -14.09 1.07 3.52
N ILE A 40 -13.20 1.91 4.05
CA ILE A 40 -11.92 2.23 3.38
C ILE A 40 -11.12 0.96 3.14
N ARG A 41 -11.01 0.09 4.16
CA ARG A 41 -10.36 -1.22 4.04
C ARG A 41 -11.01 -2.07 2.94
N THR A 42 -12.34 -2.25 2.99
CA THR A 42 -13.04 -3.18 2.10
C THR A 42 -13.03 -2.70 0.65
N GLU A 43 -13.21 -1.40 0.41
CA GLU A 43 -13.14 -0.81 -0.93
C GLU A 43 -11.69 -0.77 -1.46
N ALA A 44 -10.68 -0.54 -0.61
CA ALA A 44 -9.27 -0.70 -1.00
C ALA A 44 -8.99 -2.15 -1.43
N ARG A 45 -9.40 -3.13 -0.62
CA ARG A 45 -9.25 -4.55 -0.96
C ARG A 45 -9.94 -4.92 -2.26
N ALA A 46 -11.17 -4.43 -2.47
CA ALA A 46 -11.89 -4.64 -3.73
C ALA A 46 -11.17 -3.98 -4.92
N GLY A 47 -10.63 -2.77 -4.78
CA GLY A 47 -9.85 -2.10 -5.83
C GLY A 47 -8.65 -2.93 -6.26
N PHE A 48 -7.91 -3.47 -5.29
CA PHE A 48 -6.76 -4.33 -5.56
C PHE A 48 -7.15 -5.69 -6.18
N GLU A 49 -8.18 -6.36 -5.66
CA GLU A 49 -8.69 -7.63 -6.21
C GLU A 49 -9.26 -7.47 -7.64
N ASN A 50 -9.73 -6.27 -8.01
CA ASN A 50 -10.22 -5.97 -9.35
C ASN A 50 -9.14 -5.52 -10.35
N THR A 51 -7.87 -5.31 -9.96
CA THR A 51 -6.87 -4.75 -10.89
C THR A 51 -6.48 -5.71 -12.01
N ILE A 52 -6.20 -6.98 -11.69
CA ILE A 52 -5.77 -7.96 -12.68
C ILE A 52 -6.51 -9.30 -12.51
N THR A 53 -7.03 -9.81 -13.62
CA THR A 53 -7.68 -11.11 -13.75
C THR A 53 -7.10 -11.83 -14.97
N GLY A 54 -7.29 -13.15 -15.07
CA GLY A 54 -6.81 -13.94 -16.20
C GLY A 54 -5.30 -14.23 -16.24
N ALA A 55 -4.46 -13.39 -15.62
CA ALA A 55 -3.03 -13.64 -15.45
C ALA A 55 -2.77 -14.84 -14.51
N ASP A 56 -2.11 -15.88 -15.03
CA ASP A 56 -1.76 -17.07 -14.25
C ASP A 56 -0.45 -16.86 -13.48
N LEU A 57 0.57 -16.31 -14.14
CA LEU A 57 1.86 -15.96 -13.52
C LEU A 57 2.30 -14.54 -13.88
N ILE A 58 3.10 -13.95 -13.00
CA ILE A 58 3.95 -12.79 -13.29
C ILE A 58 5.38 -13.21 -13.04
N VAL A 59 6.27 -12.93 -13.98
CA VAL A 59 7.70 -13.22 -13.91
C VAL A 59 8.47 -11.91 -13.82
N GLY A 60 9.46 -11.86 -12.96
CA GLY A 60 10.39 -10.74 -12.80
C GLY A 60 11.80 -11.25 -12.49
N ALA A 61 12.75 -10.33 -12.43
CA ALA A 61 14.07 -10.59 -11.86
C ALA A 61 13.96 -11.12 -10.42
N ARG A 62 14.94 -11.91 -9.96
CA ARG A 62 14.90 -12.54 -8.63
C ARG A 62 14.79 -11.51 -7.50
N GLY A 63 13.71 -11.61 -6.73
CA GLY A 63 13.41 -10.65 -5.67
C GLY A 63 12.17 -10.98 -4.84
N GLY A 64 11.71 -9.99 -4.08
CA GLY A 64 10.53 -10.13 -3.22
C GLY A 64 9.23 -10.25 -4.03
N GLN A 65 8.47 -11.33 -3.80
CA GLN A 65 7.21 -11.60 -4.52
C GLN A 65 6.20 -10.45 -4.45
N LEU A 66 6.14 -9.77 -3.30
CA LEU A 66 5.26 -8.62 -3.12
C LEU A 66 5.75 -7.39 -3.91
N ASN A 67 7.07 -7.15 -3.99
CA ASN A 67 7.60 -6.04 -4.79
C ASN A 67 7.27 -6.24 -6.27
N LEU A 68 7.51 -7.46 -6.78
CA LEU A 68 7.15 -7.83 -8.16
C LEU A 68 5.67 -7.56 -8.44
N LEU A 69 4.75 -7.98 -7.57
CA LEU A 69 3.33 -7.67 -7.73
C LEU A 69 3.04 -6.16 -7.70
N LEU A 70 3.63 -5.43 -6.75
CA LEU A 70 3.36 -4.01 -6.55
C LEU A 70 3.81 -3.16 -7.73
N TYR A 71 5.02 -3.35 -8.27
CA TYR A 71 5.47 -2.53 -9.40
C TYR A 71 4.82 -2.96 -10.73
N SER A 72 4.65 -4.28 -10.97
CA SER A 72 4.14 -4.79 -12.26
C SER A 72 2.63 -4.66 -12.45
N VAL A 73 1.85 -4.65 -11.37
CA VAL A 73 0.37 -4.57 -11.42
C VAL A 73 -0.14 -3.26 -10.84
N PHE A 74 0.38 -2.85 -9.69
CA PHE A 74 -0.11 -1.66 -8.96
C PHE A 74 0.65 -0.38 -9.30
N ARG A 75 1.79 -0.49 -9.99
CA ARG A 75 2.72 0.60 -10.32
C ARG A 75 3.31 1.30 -9.08
N ILE A 76 3.34 0.59 -7.95
CA ILE A 76 3.84 1.03 -6.64
C ILE A 76 5.24 0.44 -6.40
N GLY A 77 6.19 1.28 -5.98
CA GLY A 77 7.59 0.89 -5.89
C GLY A 77 8.24 0.75 -7.27
N ASP A 78 9.53 0.42 -7.28
CA ASP A 78 10.37 0.42 -8.47
C ASP A 78 10.86 -0.99 -8.84
N ALA A 79 11.16 -1.17 -10.13
CA ALA A 79 11.82 -2.35 -10.64
C ALA A 79 13.31 -2.29 -10.29
N THR A 80 13.75 -3.15 -9.37
CA THR A 80 15.13 -3.12 -8.85
C THR A 80 16.16 -3.79 -9.77
N SER A 81 15.72 -4.54 -10.79
CA SER A 81 16.57 -5.23 -11.76
C SER A 81 15.75 -5.59 -13.01
N GLY A 82 16.39 -5.59 -14.18
CA GLY A 82 15.81 -6.14 -15.42
C GLY A 82 15.98 -7.66 -15.53
N ILE A 83 15.35 -8.20 -16.59
CA ILE A 83 15.48 -9.56 -17.11
C ILE A 83 15.96 -9.45 -18.55
N SER A 84 16.93 -10.26 -18.98
CA SER A 84 17.36 -10.27 -20.38
C SER A 84 16.23 -10.67 -21.34
N TRP A 85 16.18 -10.05 -22.52
CA TRP A 85 15.18 -10.39 -23.54
C TRP A 85 15.28 -11.85 -24.01
N ALA A 86 16.48 -12.42 -24.01
CA ALA A 86 16.70 -13.83 -24.32
C ALA A 86 15.97 -14.77 -23.35
N SER A 87 16.05 -14.53 -22.03
CA SER A 87 15.31 -15.30 -21.02
C SER A 87 13.80 -15.15 -21.15
N TYR A 88 13.32 -13.95 -21.52
CA TYR A 88 11.91 -13.73 -21.84
C TYR A 88 11.48 -14.57 -23.05
N GLN A 89 12.23 -14.53 -24.16
CA GLN A 89 11.92 -15.30 -25.36
C GLN A 89 11.92 -16.82 -25.12
N ASP A 90 12.90 -17.35 -24.39
CA ASP A 90 13.00 -18.79 -24.06
C ASP A 90 11.80 -19.26 -23.22
N ILE A 91 11.35 -18.45 -22.27
CA ILE A 91 10.14 -18.75 -21.46
C ILE A 91 8.86 -18.56 -22.28
N ALA A 92 8.76 -17.54 -23.13
CA ALA A 92 7.60 -17.26 -23.97
C ALA A 92 7.40 -18.32 -25.07
N ALA A 93 8.47 -18.93 -25.58
CA ALA A 93 8.44 -20.00 -26.58
C ALA A 93 7.98 -21.37 -26.04
N ARG A 94 7.72 -21.49 -24.73
CA ARG A 94 7.36 -22.76 -24.08
C ARG A 94 5.94 -23.21 -24.43
N PRO A 95 5.72 -24.53 -24.63
CA PRO A 95 4.40 -25.07 -24.99
C PRO A 95 3.35 -25.01 -23.87
N GLU A 96 3.73 -24.64 -22.64
CA GLU A 96 2.77 -24.40 -21.56
C GLU A 96 2.18 -22.98 -21.59
N VAL A 97 2.81 -22.05 -22.32
CA VAL A 97 2.48 -20.62 -22.39
C VAL A 97 1.56 -20.36 -23.59
N ALA A 98 0.40 -19.76 -23.34
CA ALA A 98 -0.55 -19.37 -24.38
C ALA A 98 -0.29 -17.96 -24.91
N TRP A 99 0.15 -17.05 -24.03
CA TRP A 99 0.48 -15.66 -24.35
C TRP A 99 1.34 -15.04 -23.25
N THR A 100 2.06 -13.97 -23.61
CA THR A 100 2.84 -13.16 -22.66
C THR A 100 2.62 -11.67 -22.91
N ILE A 101 2.85 -10.85 -21.88
CA ILE A 101 2.82 -9.39 -21.96
C ILE A 101 4.13 -8.86 -21.35
N PRO A 102 5.11 -8.41 -22.15
CA PRO A 102 6.35 -7.84 -21.63
C PRO A 102 6.11 -6.44 -21.05
N LEU A 103 6.82 -6.10 -19.97
CA LEU A 103 6.71 -4.84 -19.24
C LEU A 103 8.10 -4.26 -18.94
N SER A 104 8.36 -3.05 -19.41
CA SER A 104 9.46 -2.21 -18.92
C SER A 104 8.90 -1.04 -18.11
N LEU A 105 9.56 -0.73 -16.98
CA LEU A 105 9.05 0.09 -15.88
C LEU A 105 10.20 0.80 -15.16
N GLY A 106 9.97 2.03 -14.72
CA GLY A 106 10.94 2.84 -13.98
C GLY A 106 10.65 4.32 -14.16
N ASP A 107 10.31 4.67 -15.40
CA ASP A 107 9.99 6.01 -15.85
C ASP A 107 8.67 6.57 -15.32
N SER A 108 8.59 7.90 -15.36
CA SER A 108 7.35 8.63 -15.18
C SER A 108 7.18 9.76 -16.20
N HIS A 109 5.94 10.23 -16.26
CA HIS A 109 5.55 11.45 -16.95
C HIS A 109 4.65 12.26 -16.01
N ARG A 110 5.15 13.41 -15.51
CA ARG A 110 4.41 14.32 -14.61
C ARG A 110 3.79 13.58 -13.39
N GLY A 111 4.55 12.68 -12.78
CA GLY A 111 4.13 11.87 -11.63
C GLY A 111 3.23 10.66 -11.94
N TYR A 112 2.88 10.42 -13.22
CA TYR A 112 2.21 9.19 -13.66
C TYR A 112 3.23 8.18 -14.17
N ARG A 113 3.03 6.90 -13.87
CA ARG A 113 3.97 5.83 -14.24
C ARG A 113 3.89 5.52 -15.73
N VAL A 114 5.05 5.39 -16.37
CA VAL A 114 5.15 4.96 -17.78
C VAL A 114 5.40 3.45 -17.82
N VAL A 115 4.78 2.78 -18.79
CA VAL A 115 4.82 1.33 -18.99
C VAL A 115 5.20 1.05 -20.44
N GLY A 116 6.44 0.61 -20.68
CA GLY A 116 6.86 0.08 -21.98
C GLY A 116 6.28 -1.30 -22.19
N THR A 117 5.52 -1.51 -23.26
CA THR A 117 4.85 -2.80 -23.53
C THR A 117 4.53 -2.98 -25.03
N THR A 118 3.77 -4.01 -25.38
CA THR A 118 3.33 -4.33 -26.75
C THR A 118 1.80 -4.41 -26.81
N ASP A 119 1.20 -4.50 -28.01
CA ASP A 119 -0.26 -4.61 -28.15
C ASP A 119 -0.88 -5.83 -27.43
N ALA A 120 -0.08 -6.85 -27.14
CA ALA A 120 -0.43 -7.95 -26.24
C ALA A 120 -0.98 -7.46 -24.88
N TYR A 121 -0.58 -6.28 -24.42
CA TYR A 121 -1.16 -5.63 -23.25
C TYR A 121 -2.66 -5.36 -23.42
N PHE A 122 -3.06 -4.72 -24.52
CA PHE A 122 -4.47 -4.41 -24.78
C PHE A 122 -5.27 -5.66 -25.17
N GLU A 123 -4.65 -6.60 -25.87
CA GLU A 123 -5.27 -7.87 -26.27
C GLU A 123 -5.55 -8.81 -25.08
N HIS A 124 -4.59 -8.98 -24.17
CA HIS A 124 -4.64 -10.03 -23.14
C HIS A 124 -4.86 -9.53 -21.71
N TYR A 125 -4.59 -8.25 -21.38
CA TYR A 125 -4.85 -7.75 -20.02
C TYR A 125 -6.35 -7.78 -19.71
N ARG A 126 -6.73 -8.32 -18.55
CA ARG A 126 -8.11 -8.40 -18.08
C ARG A 126 -8.22 -7.87 -16.67
N TYR A 127 -9.31 -7.18 -16.35
CA TYR A 127 -9.56 -6.62 -15.03
C TYR A 127 -10.99 -6.91 -14.51
N GLY A 128 -11.17 -6.74 -13.21
CA GLY A 128 -12.45 -6.82 -12.49
C GLY A 128 -13.15 -8.17 -12.60
N ARG A 129 -14.00 -8.32 -13.62
CA ARG A 129 -14.75 -9.55 -13.91
C ARG A 129 -14.44 -10.04 -15.32
N ASP A 130 -13.17 -10.23 -15.60
CA ASP A 130 -12.65 -10.66 -16.91
C ASP A 130 -12.98 -9.67 -18.05
N GLN A 131 -12.95 -8.37 -17.75
CA GLN A 131 -13.18 -7.30 -18.72
C GLN A 131 -11.89 -7.01 -19.49
N SER A 132 -11.98 -6.91 -20.82
CA SER A 132 -10.90 -6.41 -21.68
C SER A 132 -10.73 -4.90 -21.55
N LEU A 133 -9.53 -4.40 -21.82
CA LEU A 133 -9.31 -2.96 -21.99
C LEU A 133 -10.04 -2.49 -23.25
N GLU A 134 -10.82 -1.41 -23.12
CA GLU A 134 -11.52 -0.77 -24.24
C GLU A 134 -10.88 0.59 -24.54
N THR A 135 -10.68 0.92 -25.81
CA THR A 135 -10.19 2.25 -26.23
C THR A 135 -11.38 3.20 -26.38
N ALA A 136 -11.40 4.29 -25.62
CA ALA A 136 -12.48 5.28 -25.67
C ALA A 136 -12.30 6.31 -26.79
N LEU A 137 -11.05 6.67 -27.11
CA LEU A 137 -10.68 7.60 -28.19
C LEU A 137 -9.36 7.14 -28.82
N GLY A 138 -9.23 7.30 -30.14
CA GLY A 138 -8.01 6.95 -30.87
C GLY A 138 -7.87 5.44 -31.13
N GLN A 139 -6.65 4.94 -31.11
CA GLN A 139 -6.27 3.54 -31.35
C GLN A 139 -5.19 3.06 -30.36
N THR A 140 -4.74 1.81 -30.46
CA THR A 140 -3.56 1.32 -29.70
C THR A 140 -2.27 1.75 -30.41
N PHE A 141 -1.22 0.93 -30.44
CA PHE A 141 0.02 1.28 -31.10
C PHE A 141 -0.05 1.03 -32.63
N ASP A 142 0.53 1.94 -33.41
CA ASP A 142 0.70 1.85 -34.88
C ASP A 142 2.14 2.26 -35.26
N GLY A 143 2.75 3.19 -34.52
CA GLY A 143 4.16 3.58 -34.61
C GLY A 143 4.95 3.38 -33.30
N PRO A 144 6.30 3.35 -33.35
CA PRO A 144 7.14 3.09 -32.19
C PRO A 144 7.06 4.20 -31.11
N TYR A 145 6.75 5.43 -31.50
CA TYR A 145 6.60 6.57 -30.59
C TYR A 145 5.14 6.86 -30.21
N ASP A 146 4.26 5.86 -30.27
CA ASP A 146 2.87 6.00 -29.82
C ASP A 146 2.73 5.82 -28.29
N ALA A 147 1.86 6.63 -27.70
CA ALA A 147 1.43 6.55 -26.31
C ALA A 147 -0.09 6.32 -26.21
N VAL A 148 -0.49 5.39 -25.34
CA VAL A 148 -1.89 5.10 -25.00
C VAL A 148 -2.13 5.44 -23.53
N LEU A 149 -3.00 6.40 -23.27
CA LEU A 149 -3.24 6.95 -21.94
C LEU A 149 -4.33 6.21 -21.17
N GLY A 150 -4.09 5.98 -19.88
CA GLY A 150 -5.16 5.74 -18.91
C GLY A 150 -6.12 6.93 -18.82
N ALA A 151 -7.40 6.65 -18.53
CA ALA A 151 -8.46 7.65 -18.51
C ALA A 151 -8.23 8.80 -17.50
N GLU A 152 -7.55 8.52 -16.38
CA GLU A 152 -7.24 9.52 -15.37
C GLU A 152 -6.07 10.42 -15.82
N VAL A 153 -5.05 9.86 -16.45
CA VAL A 153 -3.90 10.64 -16.99
C VAL A 153 -4.39 11.69 -17.99
N ALA A 154 -5.18 11.25 -18.98
CA ALA A 154 -5.73 12.15 -20.00
C ALA A 154 -6.62 13.23 -19.37
N ARG A 155 -7.50 12.86 -18.43
CA ARG A 155 -8.42 13.79 -17.77
C ARG A 155 -7.73 14.79 -16.86
N ALA A 156 -6.69 14.38 -16.13
CA ALA A 156 -6.02 15.22 -15.14
C ALA A 156 -4.99 16.16 -15.77
N LEU A 157 -4.24 15.70 -16.78
CA LEU A 157 -3.27 16.51 -17.52
C LEU A 157 -3.88 17.28 -18.68
N GLY A 158 -5.12 16.94 -19.08
CA GLY A 158 -5.86 17.63 -20.15
C GLY A 158 -5.47 17.20 -21.56
N TYR A 159 -4.89 16.01 -21.72
CA TYR A 159 -4.41 15.51 -23.02
C TYR A 159 -5.52 15.04 -23.96
N ALA A 160 -5.29 15.26 -25.25
CA ALA A 160 -6.05 14.79 -26.38
C ALA A 160 -5.19 13.93 -27.32
N ILE A 161 -5.83 13.28 -28.30
CA ILE A 161 -5.15 12.53 -29.36
C ILE A 161 -4.27 13.50 -30.18
N GLY A 162 -3.02 13.14 -30.39
CA GLY A 162 -2.01 13.95 -31.10
C GLY A 162 -1.14 14.84 -30.20
N ASP A 163 -1.37 14.90 -28.89
CA ASP A 163 -0.51 15.64 -27.96
C ASP A 163 0.84 14.93 -27.75
N ALA A 164 1.88 15.71 -27.48
CA ALA A 164 3.24 15.22 -27.23
C ALA A 164 3.50 14.91 -25.75
N ILE A 165 4.17 13.80 -25.47
CA ILE A 165 4.55 13.30 -24.14
C ILE A 165 6.05 13.06 -24.11
N VAL A 166 6.75 13.83 -23.27
CA VAL A 166 8.15 13.56 -22.91
C VAL A 166 8.17 12.64 -21.70
N VAL A 167 8.88 11.53 -21.81
CA VAL A 167 9.14 10.58 -20.72
C VAL A 167 10.39 11.02 -19.95
N SER A 168 10.48 10.66 -18.67
CA SER A 168 11.61 11.00 -17.82
C SER A 168 11.94 9.89 -16.81
N HIS A 169 13.23 9.72 -16.50
CA HIS A 169 13.71 8.76 -15.53
C HIS A 169 13.18 9.06 -14.11
N GLY A 170 12.68 8.03 -13.42
CA GLY A 170 12.29 8.08 -12.01
C GLY A 170 10.88 8.62 -11.74
N ILE A 171 10.48 8.63 -10.46
CA ILE A 171 9.11 8.95 -9.99
C ILE A 171 8.89 10.41 -9.55
N GLY A 172 9.96 11.19 -9.45
CA GLY A 172 9.93 12.50 -8.81
C GLY A 172 9.26 13.59 -9.64
N GLU A 173 8.72 14.63 -8.99
CA GLU A 173 8.40 15.91 -9.64
C GLU A 173 9.67 16.65 -10.11
N VAL A 174 10.83 16.23 -9.57
CA VAL A 174 12.16 16.62 -10.02
C VAL A 174 12.75 15.46 -10.82
N SER A 175 12.47 15.40 -12.12
CA SER A 175 13.09 14.43 -13.01
C SER A 175 14.52 14.84 -13.32
N PHE A 176 15.47 13.91 -13.13
CA PHE A 176 16.90 14.20 -13.30
C PHE A 176 17.34 14.26 -14.77
N GLU A 177 16.65 13.51 -15.63
CA GLU A 177 16.85 13.51 -17.09
C GLU A 177 15.48 13.47 -17.80
N HIS A 178 15.35 14.21 -18.89
CA HIS A 178 14.14 14.29 -19.71
C HIS A 178 14.49 13.91 -21.16
N HIS A 179 13.71 13.02 -21.78
CA HIS A 179 13.91 12.64 -23.18
C HIS A 179 13.20 13.63 -24.14
N ASP A 180 13.48 14.93 -23.97
CA ASP A 180 12.82 16.04 -24.69
C ASP A 180 12.96 15.93 -26.22
N ASP A 181 14.04 15.31 -26.70
CA ASP A 181 14.37 15.17 -28.12
C ASP A 181 13.57 14.08 -28.87
N ARG A 182 12.88 13.18 -28.15
CA ARG A 182 12.09 12.06 -28.73
C ARG A 182 10.73 11.89 -28.03
N PRO A 183 9.81 12.86 -28.15
CA PRO A 183 8.49 12.77 -27.51
C PRO A 183 7.61 11.69 -28.15
N PHE A 184 6.88 10.96 -27.30
CA PHE A 184 5.78 10.10 -27.74
C PHE A 184 4.56 10.94 -28.14
N THR A 185 3.73 10.43 -29.04
CA THR A 185 2.47 11.06 -29.46
C THR A 185 1.29 10.28 -28.89
N VAL A 186 0.29 10.96 -28.33
CA VAL A 186 -0.94 10.30 -27.83
C VAL A 186 -1.73 9.73 -29.00
N ALA A 187 -1.65 8.42 -29.20
CA ALA A 187 -2.40 7.67 -30.21
C ALA A 187 -3.78 7.21 -29.70
N GLY A 188 -3.92 7.01 -28.38
CA GLY A 188 -5.16 6.51 -27.78
C GLY A 188 -5.39 6.94 -26.33
N ILE A 189 -6.65 6.87 -25.91
CA ILE A 189 -7.08 7.02 -24.52
C ILE A 189 -8.04 5.87 -24.19
N LEU A 190 -7.73 5.12 -23.13
CA LEU A 190 -8.52 4.00 -22.64
C LEU A 190 -9.82 4.47 -21.98
N ALA A 191 -10.84 3.62 -22.00
CA ALA A 191 -12.02 3.76 -21.17
C ALA A 191 -11.65 3.57 -19.68
N PRO A 192 -12.34 4.26 -18.74
CA PRO A 192 -12.03 4.18 -17.33
C PRO A 192 -12.30 2.78 -16.76
N THR A 193 -11.24 2.15 -16.26
CA THR A 193 -11.23 0.80 -15.70
C THR A 193 -11.50 0.78 -14.19
N GLY A 194 -11.19 1.88 -13.49
CA GLY A 194 -11.17 1.94 -12.03
C GLY A 194 -9.94 1.26 -11.39
N THR A 195 -8.91 0.99 -12.19
CA THR A 195 -7.68 0.30 -11.77
C THR A 195 -6.45 1.22 -11.95
N PRO A 196 -5.25 0.84 -11.46
CA PRO A 196 -3.99 1.52 -11.76
C PRO A 196 -3.72 1.80 -13.25
N VAL A 197 -4.33 1.04 -14.18
CA VAL A 197 -4.27 1.29 -15.63
C VAL A 197 -4.78 2.69 -16.01
N ASP A 198 -5.75 3.23 -15.27
CA ASP A 198 -6.26 4.58 -15.51
C ASP A 198 -5.19 5.66 -15.23
N ARG A 199 -4.16 5.33 -14.45
CA ARG A 199 -3.07 6.22 -13.99
C ARG A 199 -1.70 5.83 -14.57
N SER A 200 -1.66 5.05 -15.65
CA SER A 200 -0.42 4.79 -16.41
C SER A 200 -0.47 5.37 -17.83
N VAL A 201 0.70 5.77 -18.29
CA VAL A 201 1.02 6.04 -19.70
C VAL A 201 1.59 4.74 -20.26
N HIS A 202 1.02 4.19 -21.33
CA HIS A 202 1.53 3.00 -21.98
C HIS A 202 2.25 3.44 -23.26
N VAL A 203 3.49 3.01 -23.46
CA VAL A 203 4.29 3.32 -24.65
C VAL A 203 4.79 2.03 -25.27
N THR A 204 5.17 2.05 -26.55
CA THR A 204 5.76 0.85 -27.16
C THR A 204 7.10 0.54 -26.50
N LEU A 205 7.38 -0.75 -26.34
CA LEU A 205 8.63 -1.24 -25.77
C LEU A 205 9.84 -0.84 -26.63
N ALA A 206 9.69 -0.86 -27.95
CA ALA A 206 10.74 -0.46 -28.89
C ALA A 206 11.00 1.05 -28.87
N GLY A 207 9.97 1.88 -28.68
CA GLY A 207 10.13 3.32 -28.46
C GLY A 207 10.78 3.64 -27.11
N MET A 208 10.46 2.87 -26.06
CA MET A 208 11.12 2.98 -24.76
C MET A 208 12.61 2.60 -24.85
N GLU A 209 12.96 1.50 -25.52
CA GLU A 209 14.37 1.18 -25.78
C GLU A 209 15.06 2.30 -26.58
N ALA A 210 14.39 2.80 -27.64
CA ALA A 210 14.94 3.85 -28.50
C ALA A 210 15.14 5.21 -27.83
N ILE A 211 14.63 5.48 -26.62
CA ILE A 211 15.00 6.69 -25.86
C ILE A 211 16.15 6.44 -24.86
N HIS A 212 16.47 5.17 -24.55
CA HIS A 212 17.54 4.78 -23.64
C HIS A 212 18.83 4.32 -24.35
N GLY A 213 18.74 3.82 -25.59
CA GLY A 213 19.83 3.15 -26.32
C GLY A 213 21.10 3.97 -26.64
N ASP A 214 21.22 5.20 -26.13
CA ASP A 214 22.46 5.99 -26.14
C ASP A 214 23.19 5.95 -24.78
N HIS A 215 22.67 5.25 -23.75
CA HIS A 215 23.27 5.13 -22.41
C HIS A 215 23.36 3.65 -21.96
N PRO A 216 24.50 3.19 -21.42
CA PRO A 216 24.61 1.83 -20.88
C PRO A 216 23.75 1.68 -19.62
N PRO A 217 23.15 0.50 -19.37
CA PRO A 217 22.31 0.28 -18.19
C PRO A 217 23.09 0.49 -16.89
N ALA A 218 22.45 1.13 -15.91
CA ALA A 218 23.02 1.35 -14.59
C ALA A 218 23.47 0.01 -13.97
N SER A 219 24.75 -0.09 -13.62
CA SER A 219 25.31 -1.33 -13.09
C SER A 219 24.70 -1.64 -11.71
N PRO A 220 24.31 -2.90 -11.44
CA PRO A 220 23.75 -3.29 -10.14
C PRO A 220 24.85 -3.33 -9.09
N GLY A 221 25.19 -2.17 -8.51
CA GLY A 221 26.25 -2.07 -7.49
C GLY A 221 26.55 -0.66 -6.96
N ASP A 222 26.18 0.42 -7.67
CA ASP A 222 26.54 1.79 -7.24
C ASP A 222 25.57 2.34 -6.18
N ASP A 223 25.78 1.88 -4.94
CA ASP A 223 25.40 2.61 -3.74
C ASP A 223 26.23 3.92 -3.72
N HIS A 224 25.62 5.03 -4.17
CA HIS A 224 26.23 6.36 -4.07
C HIS A 224 26.28 6.83 -2.62
N SER A 225 27.29 6.35 -1.87
CA SER A 225 27.72 6.99 -0.63
C SER A 225 28.28 8.37 -0.95
N GLU A 226 27.66 9.41 -0.41
CA GLU A 226 28.08 10.81 -0.57
C GLU A 226 29.54 11.04 -0.13
N HIS A 227 30.40 11.36 -1.09
CA HIS A 227 31.65 12.06 -0.82
C HIS A 227 31.68 13.36 -1.63
N GLY A 228 31.17 14.43 -1.02
CA GLY A 228 31.31 15.77 -1.54
C GLY A 228 32.73 16.29 -1.33
N GLU A 229 33.61 16.08 -2.31
CA GLU A 229 34.86 16.86 -2.41
C GLU A 229 34.61 18.09 -3.28
N GLY A 230 34.66 19.27 -2.65
CA GLY A 230 34.55 20.54 -3.35
C GLY A 230 35.82 20.85 -4.14
N HIS A 231 35.67 21.08 -5.45
CA HIS A 231 36.73 21.69 -6.25
C HIS A 231 36.98 23.14 -5.81
N GLU A 232 38.14 23.41 -5.22
CA GLU A 232 38.70 24.77 -5.10
C GLU A 232 39.92 24.90 -6.02
N ASP A 233 39.71 25.42 -7.23
CA ASP A 233 40.76 26.08 -7.99
C ASP A 233 40.73 27.59 -7.66
N HIS A 234 41.85 28.15 -7.18
CA HIS A 234 42.56 29.24 -7.86
C HIS A 234 43.72 29.84 -7.03
N ALA A 235 44.92 29.72 -7.61
CA ALA A 235 45.98 30.72 -7.78
C ALA A 235 46.47 31.60 -6.58
N GLU A 236 47.79 31.58 -6.41
CA GLU A 236 48.60 32.40 -5.50
C GLU A 236 48.49 33.92 -5.73
N HIS A 237 48.54 34.74 -4.66
CA HIS A 237 49.52 35.84 -4.52
C HIS A 237 49.49 36.60 -3.17
N HIS A 238 50.68 36.77 -2.57
CA HIS A 238 51.19 37.93 -1.83
C HIS A 238 50.56 38.52 -0.51
N THR A 239 51.44 38.51 0.51
CA THR A 239 51.90 39.64 1.37
C THR A 239 51.22 40.07 2.69
N SER A 240 52.07 40.09 3.73
CA SER A 240 52.29 41.11 4.79
C SER A 240 51.23 41.41 5.87
N GLU A 241 51.62 41.10 7.11
CA GLU A 241 51.78 41.97 8.30
C GLU A 241 50.75 43.06 8.69
N HIS A 242 50.60 43.20 10.02
CA HIS A 242 49.88 44.24 10.78
C HIS A 242 48.33 44.25 10.64
N GLY A 243 47.56 44.64 11.66
CA GLY A 243 47.91 44.99 13.04
C GLY A 243 46.70 45.57 13.78
N GLU A 244 46.67 45.37 15.10
CA GLU A 244 46.06 46.23 16.14
C GLU A 244 44.56 46.64 16.08
N GLU A 245 43.89 46.34 17.22
CA GLU A 245 43.22 47.31 18.12
C GLU A 245 41.68 47.44 18.24
N HIS A 246 41.28 47.61 19.53
CA HIS A 246 40.05 48.19 20.13
C HIS A 246 38.68 47.48 19.89
N GLU A 247 38.00 46.89 20.88
CA GLU A 247 37.43 47.37 22.19
C GLU A 247 35.92 47.73 22.09
N ASP A 248 35.03 46.97 22.77
CA ASP A 248 34.31 47.44 23.98
C ASP A 248 33.13 46.54 24.48
N HIS A 249 33.32 46.03 25.70
CA HIS A 249 32.41 45.91 26.87
C HIS A 249 30.91 45.47 26.87
N ALA A 250 30.62 44.71 27.96
CA ALA A 250 29.38 44.58 28.77
C ALA A 250 28.28 43.57 28.30
N ALA A 251 27.67 42.72 29.16
CA ALA A 251 27.81 42.49 30.62
C ALA A 251 27.37 41.06 31.05
N HIS A 252 27.57 40.75 32.35
CA HIS A 252 27.22 39.54 33.13
C HIS A 252 25.69 39.17 33.07
N ASP A 253 25.21 37.97 33.45
CA ASP A 253 25.52 37.21 34.68
C ASP A 253 25.15 35.69 34.66
N ALA A 254 25.44 35.01 35.79
CA ALA A 254 25.37 33.58 36.18
C ALA A 254 24.12 32.74 35.76
N SER A 255 24.07 31.39 35.88
CA SER A 255 24.69 30.53 36.91
C SER A 255 24.75 29.00 36.63
N GLU A 256 25.82 28.38 37.16
CA GLU A 256 25.93 27.02 37.76
C GLU A 256 26.04 25.73 36.90
N HIS A 257 26.98 24.89 37.35
CA HIS A 257 27.42 23.59 36.81
C HIS A 257 26.94 22.42 37.70
N GLY A 258 27.09 21.17 37.23
CA GLY A 258 27.10 20.01 38.14
C GLY A 258 27.05 18.63 37.47
N GLU A 259 28.16 18.16 36.90
CA GLU A 259 28.34 16.74 36.56
C GLU A 259 28.70 15.91 37.79
N ALA A 260 28.33 14.61 37.79
CA ALA A 260 29.22 13.51 38.19
C ALA A 260 28.57 12.15 37.91
N HIS A 261 29.35 11.22 37.34
CA HIS A 261 29.07 9.78 37.36
C HIS A 261 29.71 9.14 38.60
N GLU A 262 29.14 8.06 39.12
CA GLU A 262 29.79 7.18 40.11
C GLU A 262 29.86 5.73 39.61
N ASP A 263 31.02 5.10 39.82
CA ASP A 263 31.27 3.68 39.63
C ASP A 263 30.60 2.82 40.72
N HIS A 264 30.48 1.51 40.50
CA HIS A 264 31.01 0.51 41.43
C HIS A 264 31.06 -0.90 40.80
N ALA A 265 32.07 -1.69 41.21
CA ALA A 265 32.41 -2.99 40.61
C ALA A 265 32.28 -4.16 41.60
N GLY A 266 32.31 -5.38 41.06
CA GLY A 266 32.93 -6.55 41.73
C GLY A 266 32.01 -7.70 42.18
N HIS A 267 32.21 -8.87 41.57
CA HIS A 267 32.47 -10.15 42.28
C HIS A 267 32.95 -11.23 41.29
N ASP A 268 33.88 -12.08 41.75
CA ASP A 268 34.66 -13.07 40.99
C ASP A 268 34.26 -14.54 41.27
N ALA A 269 34.82 -15.48 40.48
CA ALA A 269 35.14 -16.90 40.82
C ALA A 269 33.95 -17.88 41.09
N ASP A 270 34.00 -19.22 40.94
CA ASP A 270 34.84 -20.26 40.28
C ASP A 270 34.02 -21.60 40.30
N GLU A 271 34.34 -22.78 39.72
CA GLU A 271 35.56 -23.38 39.16
C GLU A 271 35.26 -24.50 38.07
N HIS A 272 36.17 -25.47 37.90
CA HIS A 272 36.28 -26.59 36.93
C HIS A 272 35.27 -27.78 36.96
N GLY A 273 35.29 -28.63 35.90
CA GLY A 273 34.82 -30.02 35.92
C GLY A 273 34.86 -30.79 34.57
N GLU A 274 35.76 -31.78 34.43
CA GLU A 274 35.90 -32.67 33.25
C GLU A 274 35.00 -33.93 33.32
N GLY A 275 34.80 -34.68 32.21
CA GLY A 275 34.37 -36.09 32.31
C GLY A 275 33.74 -36.84 31.11
N HIS A 276 34.59 -37.49 30.29
CA HIS A 276 34.41 -38.81 29.64
C HIS A 276 33.27 -39.17 28.63
N GLU A 277 33.71 -39.37 27.37
CA GLU A 277 33.65 -40.61 26.55
C GLU A 277 32.34 -41.32 26.14
N GLY A 278 32.16 -41.46 24.81
CA GLY A 278 32.36 -42.78 24.16
C GLY A 278 31.17 -43.50 23.50
N HIS A 279 31.15 -43.57 22.16
CA HIS A 279 31.31 -44.85 21.42
C HIS A 279 31.49 -44.65 19.90
N ALA A 280 32.10 -45.65 19.24
CA ALA A 280 32.62 -45.59 17.87
C ALA A 280 31.84 -46.44 16.85
N GLY A 281 32.16 -46.29 15.55
CA GLY A 281 31.92 -47.37 14.57
C GLY A 281 32.07 -47.04 13.08
N HIS A 282 33.24 -47.36 12.51
CA HIS A 282 33.50 -47.81 11.11
C HIS A 282 33.03 -46.93 9.91
N GLN A 283 33.68 -46.90 8.74
CA GLN A 283 34.87 -47.58 8.23
C GLN A 283 35.52 -46.73 7.11
N ARG A 284 36.85 -46.64 7.09
CA ARG A 284 37.64 -46.30 5.88
C ARG A 284 38.05 -47.61 5.20
N GLU A 285 38.38 -47.55 3.91
CA GLU A 285 39.38 -48.30 3.11
C GLU A 285 39.17 -47.84 1.63
N GLN A 286 40.15 -47.68 0.72
CA GLN A 286 41.59 -47.99 0.72
C GLN A 286 42.35 -47.22 -0.40
N HIS A 287 43.69 -47.13 -0.26
CA HIS A 287 44.78 -46.89 -1.23
C HIS A 287 44.68 -45.76 -2.31
N ALA A 288 45.59 -44.79 -2.48
CA ALA A 288 47.03 -44.59 -2.18
C ALA A 288 48.04 -44.98 -3.30
N GLU A 289 49.19 -44.28 -3.28
CA GLU A 289 50.38 -44.33 -4.17
C GLU A 289 50.28 -43.65 -5.55
N ALA A 290 51.33 -43.03 -6.10
CA ALA A 290 52.55 -42.41 -5.53
C ALA A 290 53.31 -41.64 -6.64
N GLY A 291 54.21 -40.71 -6.26
CA GLY A 291 55.51 -40.62 -6.96
C GLY A 291 55.85 -39.40 -7.85
N ARG A 292 56.19 -38.28 -7.20
CA ARG A 292 57.47 -37.52 -7.37
C ARG A 292 57.84 -36.75 -8.67
N ASP A 293 58.09 -35.46 -8.43
CA ASP A 293 59.32 -34.68 -8.69
C ASP A 293 59.84 -34.44 -10.13
N GLY A 294 60.00 -33.17 -10.50
CA GLY A 294 60.77 -32.73 -11.69
C GLY A 294 60.75 -31.22 -11.95
N HIS A 295 61.87 -30.53 -11.66
CA HIS A 295 62.08 -29.09 -11.90
C HIS A 295 62.22 -28.70 -13.39
N GLY A 296 62.01 -27.40 -13.72
CA GLY A 296 62.60 -26.75 -14.90
C GLY A 296 61.94 -25.42 -15.25
N ALA A 297 62.72 -24.37 -15.52
CA ALA A 297 62.21 -23.01 -15.77
C ALA A 297 62.79 -22.38 -17.06
N HIS A 298 62.37 -21.13 -17.32
CA HIS A 298 62.85 -20.14 -18.32
C HIS A 298 62.15 -20.06 -19.69
N GLU A 299 61.40 -18.97 -19.83
CA GLU A 299 61.60 -17.87 -20.79
C GLU A 299 62.13 -18.17 -22.19
N GLU A 300 61.39 -17.75 -23.22
CA GLU A 300 61.97 -17.07 -24.38
C GLU A 300 60.96 -16.09 -25.02
N HIS A 301 61.40 -14.86 -25.32
CA HIS A 301 60.66 -13.87 -26.10
C HIS A 301 61.07 -13.98 -27.58
N ALA A 302 60.11 -13.95 -28.50
CA ALA A 302 60.36 -13.62 -29.91
C ALA A 302 59.17 -12.84 -30.49
N ALA A 303 59.45 -11.73 -31.17
CA ALA A 303 58.45 -10.87 -31.80
C ALA A 303 58.30 -11.23 -33.29
N HIS A 304 57.10 -11.05 -33.86
CA HIS A 304 56.90 -10.90 -35.30
C HIS A 304 55.71 -9.97 -35.62
N GLU A 305 56.07 -8.77 -36.07
CA GLU A 305 55.63 -8.04 -37.27
C GLU A 305 54.15 -8.00 -37.73
N GLU A 306 53.80 -6.82 -38.24
CA GLU A 306 52.49 -6.38 -38.73
C GLU A 306 52.05 -7.06 -40.05
N SER A 307 50.73 -7.07 -40.28
CA SER A 307 50.18 -6.99 -41.64
C SER A 307 48.78 -6.36 -41.61
N ASP A 308 48.66 -5.16 -42.16
CA ASP A 308 47.37 -4.53 -42.45
C ASP A 308 46.50 -5.38 -43.39
N GLY A 309 45.18 -5.21 -43.28
CA GLY A 309 44.19 -5.97 -44.01
C GLY A 309 42.82 -5.31 -44.11
N HIS A 310 42.76 -4.01 -44.38
CA HIS A 310 41.49 -3.31 -44.63
C HIS A 310 40.74 -3.91 -45.83
N ALA A 311 39.54 -4.45 -45.58
CA ALA A 311 38.58 -4.84 -46.61
C ALA A 311 37.24 -4.15 -46.34
N THR A 312 36.99 -3.04 -47.04
CA THR A 312 35.74 -2.28 -46.96
C THR A 312 34.64 -2.95 -47.77
N HIS A 313 33.64 -3.51 -47.09
CA HIS A 313 32.41 -3.99 -47.73
C HIS A 313 31.29 -2.94 -47.58
N GLU A 314 31.19 -2.05 -48.56
CA GLU A 314 29.99 -1.21 -48.71
C GLU A 314 28.83 -2.07 -49.22
N GLY A 315 27.88 -2.34 -48.32
CA GLY A 315 26.63 -3.03 -48.63
C GLY A 315 25.42 -2.18 -48.25
N HIS A 316 25.10 -1.16 -49.05
CA HIS A 316 23.87 -0.39 -48.86
C HIS A 316 22.63 -1.26 -49.13
N HIS A 317 22.10 -1.86 -48.08
CA HIS A 317 20.72 -2.34 -48.03
C HIS A 317 19.92 -1.38 -47.14
N GLY A 318 18.81 -0.86 -47.67
CA GLY A 318 17.95 0.06 -46.94
C GLY A 318 17.27 -0.67 -45.79
N HIS A 319 17.69 -0.36 -44.57
CA HIS A 319 16.95 -0.73 -43.38
C HIS A 319 15.68 0.11 -43.34
N ALA A 320 14.54 -0.53 -43.60
CA ALA A 320 13.33 -0.13 -42.89
C ALA A 320 13.62 -0.35 -41.41
N GLU A 321 13.44 0.67 -40.58
CA GLU A 321 13.74 0.62 -39.15
C GLU A 321 12.77 -0.33 -38.44
N HIS A 322 13.12 -1.62 -38.42
CA HIS A 322 12.75 -2.48 -37.32
C HIS A 322 13.43 -1.91 -36.08
N ALA A 323 12.71 -1.08 -35.33
CA ALA A 323 13.11 -0.71 -33.99
C ALA A 323 13.33 -2.01 -33.21
N GLY A 324 14.52 -2.17 -32.64
CA GLY A 324 15.02 -3.46 -32.19
C GLY A 324 14.20 -4.08 -31.08
N ASP A 325 14.29 -5.41 -30.98
CA ASP A 325 14.01 -6.11 -29.73
C ASP A 325 14.83 -5.46 -28.59
N PRO A 326 14.23 -5.20 -27.41
CA PRO A 326 14.92 -4.53 -26.31
C PRO A 326 16.06 -5.39 -25.74
N GLU A 327 17.03 -4.79 -25.05
CA GLU A 327 18.06 -5.58 -24.38
C GLU A 327 17.51 -6.29 -23.12
N SER A 328 16.63 -5.59 -22.37
CA SER A 328 16.03 -6.11 -21.14
C SER A 328 14.62 -5.59 -20.89
N ILE A 329 13.86 -6.32 -20.06
CA ILE A 329 12.53 -5.94 -19.57
C ILE A 329 12.45 -6.13 -18.06
N THR A 330 11.63 -5.35 -17.36
CA THR A 330 11.53 -5.47 -15.89
C THR A 330 10.74 -6.69 -15.41
N ALA A 331 9.67 -7.01 -16.12
CA ALA A 331 8.75 -8.10 -15.79
C ALA A 331 7.96 -8.53 -17.03
N PHE A 332 7.28 -9.66 -16.94
CA PHE A 332 6.26 -10.04 -17.91
C PHE A 332 5.13 -10.83 -17.27
N ILE A 333 3.92 -10.64 -17.81
CA ILE A 333 2.71 -11.38 -17.41
C ILE A 333 2.60 -12.61 -18.32
N VAL A 334 2.17 -13.75 -17.78
CA VAL A 334 2.04 -15.02 -18.50
C VAL A 334 0.63 -15.59 -18.32
N GLY A 335 -0.01 -15.93 -19.44
CA GLY A 335 -1.19 -16.80 -19.47
C GLY A 335 -0.84 -18.21 -19.93
N LEU A 336 -1.46 -19.22 -19.32
CA LEU A 336 -1.19 -20.62 -19.62
C LEU A 336 -2.24 -21.24 -20.55
N GLU A 337 -1.80 -22.20 -21.36
CA GLU A 337 -2.71 -23.09 -22.11
C GLU A 337 -3.62 -23.89 -21.17
N SER A 338 -3.13 -24.26 -19.98
CA SER A 338 -3.97 -24.87 -18.95
C SER A 338 -3.45 -24.68 -17.52
N ARG A 339 -4.37 -24.32 -16.62
CA ARG A 339 -4.10 -24.08 -15.19
C ARG A 339 -3.35 -25.22 -14.45
N PRO A 340 -3.52 -26.52 -14.77
CA PRO A 340 -2.73 -27.58 -14.14
C PRO A 340 -1.21 -27.49 -14.39
N LEU A 341 -0.77 -26.73 -15.39
CA LEU A 341 0.65 -26.53 -15.72
C LEU A 341 1.30 -25.41 -14.86
N LEU A 342 0.50 -24.59 -14.17
CA LEU A 342 0.94 -23.44 -13.35
C LEU A 342 2.13 -23.77 -12.45
N LEU A 343 2.00 -24.80 -11.60
CA LEU A 343 3.04 -25.16 -10.63
C LEU A 343 4.29 -25.75 -11.28
N ARG A 344 4.20 -26.25 -12.52
CA ARG A 344 5.36 -26.72 -13.29
C ARG A 344 6.13 -25.55 -13.88
N LEU A 345 5.44 -24.64 -14.58
CA LEU A 345 6.07 -23.45 -15.15
C LEU A 345 6.63 -22.55 -14.05
N GLN A 346 5.88 -22.31 -12.96
CA GLN A 346 6.35 -21.51 -11.84
C GLN A 346 7.65 -22.07 -11.24
N ARG A 347 7.74 -23.39 -11.03
CA ARG A 347 8.98 -24.02 -10.56
C ARG A 347 10.11 -23.84 -11.57
N HIS A 348 9.87 -24.16 -12.84
CA HIS A 348 10.87 -24.05 -13.89
C HIS A 348 11.46 -22.63 -14.00
N VAL A 349 10.63 -21.59 -13.91
CA VAL A 349 11.10 -20.20 -13.93
C VAL A 349 11.88 -19.83 -12.66
N ASN A 350 11.45 -20.30 -11.47
CA ASN A 350 12.19 -20.06 -10.23
C ASN A 350 13.55 -20.79 -10.18
N GLU A 351 13.64 -21.94 -10.86
CA GLU A 351 14.83 -22.80 -11.00
C GLU A 351 15.57 -22.56 -12.33
N TYR A 352 15.27 -21.47 -13.05
CA TYR A 352 15.89 -21.15 -14.34
C TYR A 352 17.40 -20.93 -14.17
N GLU A 353 18.20 -21.73 -14.89
CA GLU A 353 19.67 -21.75 -14.74
C GLU A 353 20.39 -20.57 -15.43
N PRO A 354 20.01 -20.11 -16.64
CA PRO A 354 20.71 -19.02 -17.33
C PRO A 354 20.62 -17.68 -16.61
N GLU A 355 19.49 -17.39 -15.96
CA GLU A 355 19.22 -16.10 -15.30
C GLU A 355 18.38 -16.29 -14.03
N PRO A 356 18.72 -15.63 -12.90
CA PRO A 356 17.95 -15.76 -11.67
C PRO A 356 16.61 -15.02 -11.76
N LEU A 357 15.53 -15.76 -11.99
CA LEU A 357 14.17 -15.21 -12.08
C LEU A 357 13.30 -15.50 -10.84
N THR A 358 12.11 -14.91 -10.80
CA THR A 358 11.05 -15.20 -9.83
C THR A 358 9.67 -15.15 -10.49
N ALA A 359 8.92 -16.25 -10.38
CA ALA A 359 7.54 -16.39 -10.85
C ALA A 359 6.55 -16.42 -9.67
N ILE A 360 5.61 -15.49 -9.67
CA ILE A 360 4.54 -15.38 -8.67
C ILE A 360 3.18 -15.70 -9.27
N VAL A 361 2.30 -16.29 -8.46
CA VAL A 361 0.87 -16.39 -8.76
C VAL A 361 0.19 -15.16 -8.16
N PRO A 362 -0.43 -14.26 -8.95
CA PRO A 362 -0.91 -12.96 -8.45
C PRO A 362 -1.86 -13.08 -7.25
N GLY A 363 -2.78 -14.05 -7.27
CA GLY A 363 -3.72 -14.29 -6.16
C GLY A 363 -3.06 -14.71 -4.84
N VAL A 364 -1.92 -15.41 -4.90
CA VAL A 364 -1.16 -15.82 -3.70
C VAL A 364 -0.38 -14.63 -3.13
N ALA A 365 0.27 -13.85 -3.98
CA ALA A 365 0.98 -12.63 -3.58
C ALA A 365 0.02 -11.56 -3.01
N LEU A 366 -1.18 -11.41 -3.59
CA LEU A 366 -2.26 -10.59 -3.02
C LEU A 366 -2.69 -11.10 -1.64
N GLN A 367 -2.86 -12.42 -1.45
CA GLN A 367 -3.19 -12.98 -0.14
C GLN A 367 -2.08 -12.70 0.90
N GLN A 368 -0.81 -12.70 0.49
CA GLN A 368 0.31 -12.32 1.37
C GLN A 368 0.26 -10.84 1.78
N LEU A 369 -0.04 -9.93 0.85
CA LEU A 369 -0.28 -8.50 1.15
C LEU A 369 -1.39 -8.32 2.19
N TRP A 370 -2.54 -8.97 2.00
CA TRP A 370 -3.64 -8.91 2.97
C TRP A 370 -3.29 -9.54 4.32
N GLY A 371 -2.45 -10.59 4.33
CA GLY A 371 -1.93 -11.18 5.55
C GLY A 371 -1.13 -10.18 6.39
N MET A 372 -0.34 -9.32 5.74
CA MET A 372 0.41 -8.24 6.42
C MET A 372 -0.53 -7.12 6.90
N LEU A 373 -1.48 -6.67 6.06
CA LEU A 373 -2.47 -5.65 6.47
C LEU A 373 -3.36 -6.12 7.63
N GLY A 374 -3.65 -7.42 7.76
CA GLY A 374 -4.54 -7.97 8.79
C GLY A 374 -4.16 -7.58 10.24
N VAL A 375 -2.88 -7.30 10.52
CA VAL A 375 -2.43 -6.78 11.82
C VAL A 375 -2.90 -5.34 12.04
N ALA A 376 -2.75 -4.49 11.02
CA ALA A 376 -3.24 -3.11 11.05
C ALA A 376 -4.78 -3.06 11.11
N GLU A 377 -5.47 -3.96 10.39
CA GLU A 377 -6.93 -4.12 10.49
C GLU A 377 -7.38 -4.47 11.91
N ALA A 378 -6.73 -5.44 12.55
CA ALA A 378 -7.04 -5.84 13.91
C ALA A 378 -6.82 -4.70 14.92
N ALA A 379 -5.75 -3.92 14.75
CA ALA A 379 -5.47 -2.75 15.58
C ALA A 379 -6.54 -1.65 15.39
N LEU A 380 -6.87 -1.29 14.15
CA LEU A 380 -7.88 -0.28 13.83
C LEU A 380 -9.29 -0.69 14.28
N LEU A 381 -9.64 -1.97 14.16
CA LEU A 381 -10.89 -2.53 14.66
C LEU A 381 -10.93 -2.50 16.20
N GLY A 382 -9.82 -2.84 16.87
CA GLY A 382 -9.68 -2.72 18.32
C GLY A 382 -9.89 -1.30 18.83
N ILE A 383 -9.23 -0.31 18.20
CA ILE A 383 -9.42 1.12 18.48
C ILE A 383 -10.89 1.52 18.27
N SER A 384 -11.49 1.09 17.15
CA SER A 384 -12.89 1.41 16.83
C SER A 384 -13.87 0.85 17.87
N ILE A 385 -13.65 -0.37 18.37
CA ILE A 385 -14.45 -0.95 19.47
C ILE A 385 -14.27 -0.15 20.76
N LEU A 386 -13.05 0.27 21.10
CA LEU A 386 -12.80 1.12 22.28
C LEU A 386 -13.51 2.48 22.18
N VAL A 387 -13.51 3.10 21.00
CA VAL A 387 -14.22 4.37 20.74
C VAL A 387 -15.74 4.20 20.81
N VAL A 388 -16.29 3.07 20.35
CA VAL A 388 -17.72 2.73 20.55
C VAL A 388 -18.03 2.50 22.03
N ALA A 389 -17.18 1.76 22.75
CA ALA A 389 -17.34 1.52 24.18
C ALA A 389 -17.32 2.84 24.99
N ALA A 390 -16.42 3.77 24.67
CA ALA A 390 -16.37 5.10 25.26
C ALA A 390 -17.66 5.91 25.02
N GLY A 391 -18.19 5.89 23.79
CA GLY A 391 -19.47 6.50 23.46
C GLY A 391 -20.64 5.90 24.24
N LEU A 392 -20.68 4.57 24.39
CA LEU A 392 -21.68 3.86 25.20
C LEU A 392 -21.55 4.15 26.71
N VAL A 393 -20.34 4.37 27.23
CA VAL A 393 -20.12 4.85 28.61
C VAL A 393 -20.62 6.29 28.77
N GLY A 394 -20.40 7.17 27.78
CA GLY A 394 -20.97 8.52 27.74
C GLY A 394 -22.52 8.53 27.68
N MET A 395 -23.10 7.53 27.02
CA MET A 395 -24.54 7.28 27.04
C MET A 395 -25.02 6.79 28.41
N LEU A 396 -24.29 5.88 29.08
CA LEU A 396 -24.61 5.40 30.43
C LEU A 396 -24.63 6.54 31.46
N THR A 397 -23.60 7.39 31.47
CA THR A 397 -23.49 8.54 32.39
C THR A 397 -24.61 9.55 32.13
N THR A 398 -24.96 9.76 30.86
CA THR A 398 -26.09 10.60 30.44
C THR A 398 -27.44 10.06 30.93
N LEU A 399 -27.68 8.74 30.83
CA LEU A 399 -28.90 8.11 31.35
C LEU A 399 -28.96 8.20 32.89
N LEU A 400 -27.88 7.86 33.59
CA LEU A 400 -27.78 7.97 35.06
C LEU A 400 -28.04 9.41 35.54
N THR A 401 -27.49 10.41 34.86
CA THR A 401 -27.70 11.83 35.18
C THR A 401 -29.15 12.24 34.93
N GLY A 402 -29.75 11.82 33.81
CA GLY A 402 -31.17 12.07 33.51
C GLY A 402 -32.11 11.46 34.55
N LEU A 403 -31.80 10.28 35.07
CA LEU A 403 -32.57 9.64 36.15
C LEU A 403 -32.47 10.41 37.48
N ALA A 404 -31.30 10.97 37.80
CA ALA A 404 -31.13 11.80 38.99
C ALA A 404 -31.98 13.07 38.91
N GLN A 405 -32.01 13.72 37.74
CA GLN A 405 -32.81 14.92 37.48
C GLN A 405 -34.33 14.64 37.53
N ARG A 406 -34.77 13.44 37.11
CA ARG A 406 -36.19 13.07 36.96
C ARG A 406 -36.81 12.30 38.13
N ARG A 407 -36.15 12.24 39.30
CA ARG A 407 -36.71 11.53 40.49
C ARG A 407 -38.14 11.99 40.84
N ARG A 408 -38.43 13.29 40.73
CA ARG A 408 -39.77 13.85 41.00
C ARG A 408 -40.82 13.38 39.97
N GLU A 409 -40.47 13.36 38.68
CA GLU A 409 -41.36 12.86 37.61
C GLU A 409 -41.71 11.38 37.81
N MET A 410 -40.72 10.56 38.16
CA MET A 410 -40.93 9.13 38.43
C MET A 410 -41.80 8.88 39.68
N ALA A 411 -41.70 9.73 40.71
CA ALA A 411 -42.56 9.65 41.88
C ALA A 411 -44.03 9.97 41.53
N VAL A 412 -44.28 10.99 40.69
CA VAL A 412 -45.62 11.32 40.19
C VAL A 412 -46.19 10.19 39.32
N LEU A 413 -45.39 9.62 38.42
CA LEU A 413 -45.81 8.47 37.61
C LEU A 413 -46.21 7.26 38.47
N ARG A 414 -45.47 6.96 39.56
CA ARG A 414 -45.89 5.94 40.53
C ARG A 414 -47.19 6.27 41.25
N ALA A 415 -47.39 7.53 41.67
CA ALA A 415 -48.62 7.95 42.35
C ALA A 415 -49.88 7.78 41.48
N VAL A 416 -49.72 7.83 40.14
CA VAL A 416 -50.78 7.55 39.15
C VAL A 416 -50.87 6.05 38.78
N GLY A 417 -50.05 5.18 39.40
CA GLY A 417 -50.11 3.73 39.25
C GLY A 417 -49.11 3.11 38.27
N ALA A 418 -48.10 3.84 37.79
CA ALA A 418 -47.06 3.27 36.93
C ALA A 418 -46.14 2.31 37.71
N GLY A 419 -46.26 1.00 37.44
CA GLY A 419 -45.43 -0.03 38.06
C GLY A 419 -43.93 0.04 37.65
N PRO A 420 -43.02 -0.59 38.40
CA PRO A 420 -41.58 -0.50 38.17
C PRO A 420 -41.13 -1.01 36.80
N GLY A 421 -41.82 -2.02 36.24
CA GLY A 421 -41.57 -2.50 34.87
C GLY A 421 -41.90 -1.49 33.77
N TRP A 422 -42.80 -0.53 34.03
CA TRP A 422 -43.11 0.56 33.10
C TRP A 422 -41.95 1.56 33.01
N ILE A 423 -41.38 1.94 34.16
CA ILE A 423 -40.22 2.84 34.24
C ILE A 423 -38.99 2.18 33.62
N PHE A 424 -38.78 0.88 33.89
CA PHE A 424 -37.74 0.09 33.23
C PHE A 424 -37.88 0.13 31.70
N SER A 425 -39.07 -0.19 31.19
CA SER A 425 -39.35 -0.21 29.74
C SER A 425 -39.18 1.17 29.09
N MET A 426 -39.57 2.24 29.80
CA MET A 426 -39.41 3.62 29.34
C MET A 426 -37.93 4.00 29.17
N LEU A 427 -37.06 3.61 30.11
CA LEU A 427 -35.62 3.90 30.00
C LEU A 427 -34.94 3.08 28.90
N ILE A 428 -35.31 1.81 28.74
CA ILE A 428 -34.82 0.97 27.63
C ILE A 428 -35.23 1.57 26.28
N VAL A 429 -36.47 2.06 26.13
CA VAL A 429 -36.92 2.72 24.90
C VAL A 429 -36.22 4.07 24.68
N GLU A 430 -36.00 4.88 25.73
CA GLU A 430 -35.20 6.13 25.62
C GLU A 430 -33.76 5.83 25.15
N ALA A 431 -33.15 4.76 25.65
CA ALA A 431 -31.82 4.32 25.25
C ALA A 431 -31.77 3.82 23.80
N LEU A 432 -32.68 2.92 23.42
CA LEU A 432 -32.78 2.41 22.04
C LEU A 432 -33.02 3.55 21.04
N LEU A 433 -33.84 4.55 21.39
CA LEU A 433 -34.07 5.73 20.55
C LEU A 433 -32.80 6.57 20.36
N LEU A 434 -32.04 6.83 21.43
CA LEU A 434 -30.78 7.58 21.35
C LEU A 434 -29.72 6.84 20.52
N ALA A 435 -29.55 5.54 20.76
CA ALA A 435 -28.57 4.72 20.05
C ALA A 435 -28.95 4.53 18.57
N ALA A 436 -30.23 4.28 18.26
CA ALA A 436 -30.70 4.20 16.87
C ALA A 436 -30.52 5.53 16.12
N ALA A 437 -30.86 6.67 16.75
CA ALA A 437 -30.63 7.98 16.16
C ALA A 437 -29.14 8.24 15.90
N ALA A 438 -28.27 7.89 16.85
CA ALA A 438 -26.82 7.99 16.69
C ALA A 438 -26.29 7.10 15.55
N SER A 439 -26.74 5.84 15.46
CA SER A 439 -26.36 4.93 14.40
C SER A 439 -26.82 5.41 13.02
N ILE A 440 -28.03 5.97 12.90
CA ILE A 440 -28.52 6.59 11.66
C ILE A 440 -27.69 7.81 11.28
N VAL A 441 -27.40 8.71 12.24
CA VAL A 441 -26.55 9.89 11.97
C VAL A 441 -25.14 9.46 11.56
N GLY A 442 -24.54 8.46 12.23
CA GLY A 442 -23.23 7.94 11.87
C GLY A 442 -23.21 7.31 10.47
N LEU A 443 -24.24 6.53 10.13
CA LEU A 443 -24.39 5.93 8.79
C LEU A 443 -24.53 7.00 7.70
N VAL A 444 -25.37 8.01 7.92
CA VAL A 444 -25.51 9.15 7.00
C VAL A 444 -24.20 9.94 6.89
N THR A 445 -23.45 10.08 7.98
CA THR A 445 -22.18 10.81 7.99
C THR A 445 -21.10 10.07 7.20
N VAL A 446 -20.90 8.77 7.41
CA VAL A 446 -19.89 8.00 6.68
C VAL A 446 -20.20 7.91 5.18
N HIS A 447 -21.45 7.65 4.81
CA HIS A 447 -21.87 7.60 3.39
C HIS A 447 -21.86 8.99 2.73
N GLY A 448 -22.20 10.06 3.48
CA GLY A 448 -22.13 11.43 3.00
C GLY A 448 -20.70 11.98 2.85
N ALA A 449 -19.76 11.49 3.67
CA ALA A 449 -18.34 11.86 3.59
C ALA A 449 -17.59 11.09 2.49
N MET A 450 -18.05 9.89 2.11
CA MET A 450 -17.36 9.02 1.14
C MET A 450 -17.06 9.67 -0.23
N PRO A 451 -17.95 10.49 -0.84
CA PRO A 451 -17.65 11.17 -2.11
C PRO A 451 -16.54 12.22 -2.01
N LEU A 452 -16.35 12.82 -0.81
CA LEU A 452 -15.26 13.75 -0.53
C LEU A 452 -13.95 12.98 -0.33
N ALA A 453 -13.98 11.93 0.49
CA ALA A 453 -12.83 11.05 0.72
C ALA A 453 -12.32 10.40 -0.57
N ARG A 454 -13.23 9.96 -1.45
CA ARG A 454 -12.88 9.35 -2.74
C ARG A 454 -12.02 10.26 -3.63
N ARG A 455 -12.21 11.59 -3.60
CA ARG A 455 -11.36 12.50 -4.39
C ARG A 455 -9.92 12.45 -3.87
N ALA A 456 -9.72 12.73 -2.59
CA ALA A 456 -8.39 12.67 -1.96
C ALA A 456 -7.72 11.28 -2.11
N LEU A 457 -8.49 10.20 -2.01
CA LEU A 457 -7.99 8.83 -2.16
C LEU A 457 -7.66 8.45 -3.62
N LEU A 458 -8.41 8.97 -4.60
CA LEU A 458 -8.04 8.89 -6.01
C LEU A 458 -6.77 9.69 -6.29
N ASP A 459 -6.72 10.95 -5.86
CA ASP A 459 -5.63 11.87 -6.16
C ASP A 459 -4.29 11.35 -5.61
N GLN A 460 -4.26 10.92 -4.34
CA GLN A 460 -3.05 10.47 -3.64
C GLN A 460 -2.71 8.98 -3.83
N PHE A 461 -3.70 8.09 -3.84
CA PHE A 461 -3.48 6.63 -3.81
C PHE A 461 -4.00 5.90 -5.07
N GLY A 462 -4.64 6.61 -6.00
CA GLY A 462 -5.25 6.00 -7.19
C GLY A 462 -6.46 5.11 -6.92
N LEU A 463 -7.02 5.11 -5.70
CA LEU A 463 -8.06 4.16 -5.29
C LEU A 463 -9.45 4.62 -5.71
N ALA A 464 -9.97 4.04 -6.80
CA ALA A 464 -11.32 4.27 -7.31
C ALA A 464 -12.40 3.61 -6.43
N LEU A 465 -12.75 4.24 -5.30
CA LEU A 465 -13.79 3.74 -4.42
C LEU A 465 -15.16 3.74 -5.12
N ALA A 466 -15.86 2.60 -5.08
CA ALA A 466 -17.19 2.50 -5.64
C ALA A 466 -18.22 3.19 -4.75
N ALA A 467 -19.22 3.83 -5.37
CA ALA A 467 -20.36 4.41 -4.65
C ALA A 467 -21.37 3.31 -4.27
N THR A 468 -20.96 2.33 -3.46
CA THR A 468 -21.83 1.24 -3.03
C THR A 468 -22.85 1.73 -1.98
N PRO A 469 -24.14 1.36 -2.05
CA PRO A 469 -25.13 1.70 -1.03
C PRO A 469 -24.82 1.03 0.33
N PRO A 470 -25.51 1.41 1.42
CA PRO A 470 -25.31 0.81 2.74
C PRO A 470 -25.42 -0.72 2.71
N GLY A 471 -24.35 -1.38 3.18
CA GLY A 471 -24.20 -2.84 3.11
C GLY A 471 -24.91 -3.59 4.23
N ALA A 472 -24.93 -4.92 4.14
CA ALA A 472 -25.42 -5.76 5.23
C ALA A 472 -24.59 -5.56 6.52
N PHE A 473 -23.29 -5.34 6.40
CA PHE A 473 -22.39 -5.05 7.52
C PHE A 473 -22.77 -3.76 8.25
N ASP A 474 -23.00 -2.66 7.50
CA ASP A 474 -23.46 -1.38 8.04
C ASP A 474 -24.72 -1.52 8.90
N LEU A 475 -25.69 -2.30 8.42
CA LEU A 475 -26.94 -2.56 9.13
C LEU A 475 -26.72 -3.44 10.37
N VAL A 476 -25.83 -4.43 10.31
CA VAL A 476 -25.45 -5.26 11.46
C VAL A 476 -24.75 -4.43 12.54
N VAL A 477 -23.82 -3.54 12.17
CA VAL A 477 -23.13 -2.63 13.11
C VAL A 477 -24.12 -1.64 13.73
N ALA A 478 -24.99 -1.01 12.92
CA ALA A 478 -26.02 -0.11 13.42
C ALA A 478 -26.99 -0.81 14.40
N ALA A 479 -27.41 -2.04 14.08
CA ALA A 479 -28.23 -2.87 14.96
C ALA A 479 -27.47 -3.26 16.24
N ALA A 480 -26.21 -3.69 16.14
CA ALA A 480 -25.39 -4.08 17.28
C ALA A 480 -25.15 -2.91 18.25
N VAL A 481 -24.82 -1.72 17.75
CA VAL A 481 -24.65 -0.52 18.57
C VAL A 481 -25.98 -0.08 19.21
N THR A 482 -27.09 -0.17 18.47
CA THR A 482 -28.43 0.10 19.01
C THR A 482 -28.79 -0.86 20.16
N LEU A 483 -28.58 -2.17 19.97
CA LEU A 483 -28.81 -3.19 20.98
C LEU A 483 -27.87 -3.04 22.18
N ALA A 484 -26.59 -2.70 21.95
CA ALA A 484 -25.63 -2.43 23.02
C ALA A 484 -26.03 -1.21 23.87
N GLY A 485 -26.56 -0.15 23.25
CA GLY A 485 -27.14 1.00 23.97
C GLY A 485 -28.31 0.60 24.87
N GLY A 486 -29.19 -0.30 24.41
CA GLY A 486 -30.26 -0.90 25.22
C GLY A 486 -29.73 -1.79 26.35
N ALA A 487 -28.71 -2.61 26.10
CA ALA A 487 -28.07 -3.46 27.10
C ALA A 487 -27.41 -2.62 28.21
N VAL A 488 -26.66 -1.58 27.84
CA VAL A 488 -26.05 -0.62 28.78
C VAL A 488 -27.11 0.08 29.63
N ALA A 489 -28.27 0.41 29.07
CA ALA A 489 -29.39 0.99 29.80
C ALA A 489 -30.09 0.02 30.77
N THR A 490 -29.80 -1.29 30.69
CA THR A 490 -30.36 -2.28 31.64
C THR A 490 -29.81 -2.09 33.05
N PHE A 491 -28.54 -1.68 33.20
CA PHE A 491 -27.95 -1.37 34.52
C PHE A 491 -28.69 -0.25 35.27
N PRO A 492 -28.87 0.97 34.72
CA PRO A 492 -29.61 2.03 35.40
C PRO A 492 -31.11 1.70 35.55
N ALA A 493 -31.71 0.97 34.59
CA ALA A 493 -33.11 0.55 34.68
C ALA A 493 -33.35 -0.46 35.83
N TRP A 494 -32.49 -1.48 35.96
CA TRP A 494 -32.54 -2.46 37.04
C TRP A 494 -32.28 -1.83 38.42
N ARG A 495 -31.35 -0.87 38.49
CA ARG A 495 -31.09 -0.10 39.71
C ARG A 495 -32.36 0.61 40.22
N ILE A 496 -33.14 1.22 39.32
CA ILE A 496 -34.44 1.83 39.67
C ILE A 496 -35.49 0.78 40.06
N TYR A 497 -35.56 -0.32 39.32
CA TYR A 497 -36.49 -1.41 39.61
C TYR A 497 -36.33 -1.91 41.05
N ARG A 498 -35.09 -2.09 41.52
CA ARG A 498 -34.80 -2.51 42.91
C ARG A 498 -35.13 -1.44 43.96
N TYR A 499 -34.74 -0.18 43.77
CA TYR A 499 -35.14 0.87 44.72
C TYR A 499 -36.66 1.05 44.79
N SER A 500 -37.38 0.80 43.69
CA SER A 500 -38.85 0.83 43.67
C SER A 500 -39.51 -0.15 44.62
N LEU A 501 -38.91 -1.33 44.81
CA LEU A 501 -39.43 -2.37 45.69
C LEU A 501 -39.11 -2.09 47.16
N ALA A 502 -38.03 -1.35 47.43
CA ALA A 502 -37.62 -0.97 48.78
C ALA A 502 -38.35 0.28 49.31
N ASP A 503 -38.42 1.36 48.52
CA ASP A 503 -39.05 2.63 48.95
C ASP A 503 -40.57 2.52 49.11
N GLY A 504 -41.22 1.51 48.50
CA GLY A 504 -42.67 1.31 48.54
C GLY A 504 -43.26 0.98 49.92
N LEU A 505 -42.42 0.85 50.96
CA LEU A 505 -42.83 0.45 52.31
C LEU A 505 -42.52 1.48 53.41
N THR A 506 -41.95 2.66 53.10
CA THR A 506 -41.68 3.69 54.12
C THR A 506 -42.26 5.06 53.77
N VAL A 507 -43.39 5.39 54.39
CA VAL A 507 -43.83 6.79 54.53
C VAL A 507 -42.86 7.48 55.48
N ARG A 508 -42.05 8.40 54.97
CA ARG A 508 -41.30 9.33 55.81
C ARG A 508 -42.19 10.52 56.12
N THR A 509 -42.67 10.57 57.36
CA THR A 509 -43.30 11.72 58.02
C THR A 509 -42.30 12.85 58.21
#